data_AF-A0A821SFI0-F1
#
_entry.id   AF-A0A821SFI0-F1
#
_cell.length_a   1.000
_cell.length_b   1.000
_cell.length_c   1.000
_cell.angle_alpha   90.00
_cell.angle_beta   90.00
_cell.angle_gamma   90.00
#
_symmetry.space_group_name_H-M   'P 1'
#
loop_
_entity.id
_entity.type
_entity.pdbx_description
1 polymer ?
#
loop_
_entity_poly.entity_id
_entity_poly.type
_entity_poly.pdbx_seq_one_letter_code
_entity_poly.pdbx_strand_id
1 'polypeptide(L)'
;MKKNPHQNQPTKKDIYQSTIKMNRKIYSSTDRVMDSVPYPPVHLLTIKEIFGTSDKPNLSLLLQHLEAEGRLELDAALTIMIRGRELTAR
;
A
#
# COMPACT_ATOMS: atom_id res chain seq x y z
N MET A 1 60.43 20.31 20.05
CA MET A 1 59.50 19.85 21.11
C MET A 1 58.48 18.91 20.47
N LYS A 2 58.20 17.80 21.13
CA LYS A 2 57.62 16.57 20.59
C LYS A 2 56.14 16.75 20.23
N LYS A 3 55.72 16.35 19.02
CA LYS A 3 54.29 16.23 18.69
C LYS A 3 53.71 15.07 19.51
N ASN A 4 52.75 15.37 20.39
CA ASN A 4 52.09 14.38 21.24
C ASN A 4 51.25 13.41 20.38
N PRO A 5 51.49 12.08 20.45
CA PRO A 5 50.79 11.11 19.60
C PRO A 5 49.46 10.59 20.19
N HIS A 6 48.81 11.32 21.11
CA HIS A 6 47.62 10.83 21.84
C HIS A 6 46.39 11.72 21.68
N GLN A 7 46.19 12.27 20.49
CA GLN A 7 44.91 12.86 20.15
C GLN A 7 44.48 12.30 18.81
N ASN A 8 43.60 11.30 18.88
CA ASN A 8 42.45 11.10 17.99
C ASN A 8 41.80 9.76 18.38
N GLN A 9 41.35 9.63 19.63
CA GLN A 9 40.35 8.62 19.94
C GLN A 9 38.97 9.20 19.55
N PRO A 10 38.19 8.50 18.73
CA PRO A 10 36.90 8.99 18.29
C PRO A 10 36.00 9.19 19.51
N THR A 11 35.38 10.35 19.61
CA THR A 11 34.45 10.65 20.70
C THR A 11 33.22 9.75 20.59
N LYS A 12 32.45 9.57 21.67
CA LYS A 12 31.19 8.81 21.61
C LYS A 12 30.27 9.31 20.50
N LYS A 13 30.24 10.63 20.25
CA LYS A 13 29.49 11.23 19.14
C LYS A 13 30.01 10.77 17.79
N ASP A 14 31.33 10.69 17.60
CA ASP A 14 31.95 10.17 16.38
C ASP A 14 31.62 8.69 16.17
N ILE A 15 31.57 7.91 17.26
CA ILE A 15 31.16 6.50 17.23
C ILE A 15 29.69 6.38 16.80
N TYR A 16 28.77 7.14 17.41
CA TYR A 16 27.35 7.16 16.99
C TYR A 16 27.19 7.64 15.55
N GLN A 17 27.93 8.64 15.10
CA GLN A 17 27.87 9.11 13.72
C GLN A 17 28.46 8.09 12.74
N SER A 18 29.47 7.33 13.17
CA SER A 18 30.10 6.27 12.36
C SER A 18 29.21 5.02 12.22
N THR A 19 28.44 4.67 13.25
CA THR A 19 27.48 3.55 13.19
C THR A 19 26.24 3.89 12.35
N ILE A 20 25.81 5.16 12.32
CA ILE A 20 24.78 5.66 11.40
C ILE A 20 25.31 5.74 9.96
N LYS A 21 26.62 6.01 9.76
CA LYS A 21 27.27 6.00 8.44
C LYS A 21 27.50 4.60 7.84
N MET A 22 27.36 3.53 8.63
CA MET A 22 27.32 2.16 8.11
C MET A 22 25.92 1.83 7.63
N ASN A 23 25.62 2.28 6.40
CA ASN A 23 24.56 1.90 5.46
C ASN A 23 23.49 0.86 5.90
N ARG A 24 22.81 1.09 7.03
CA ARG A 24 21.47 0.56 7.28
C ARG A 24 20.56 1.76 7.16
N LYS A 25 19.85 1.86 6.05
CA LYS A 25 18.72 2.78 5.91
C LYS A 25 17.78 2.46 7.08
N ILE A 26 17.76 3.31 8.10
CA ILE A 26 16.86 3.13 9.25
C ILE A 26 15.48 3.48 8.72
N TYR A 27 14.73 2.45 8.33
CA TYR A 27 13.31 2.61 8.02
C TYR A 27 12.59 2.88 9.32
N SER A 28 11.76 3.92 9.37
CA SER A 28 10.74 4.02 10.41
C SER A 28 9.92 2.73 10.39
N SER A 29 9.40 2.27 11.53
CA SER A 29 8.51 1.11 11.57
C SER A 29 7.25 1.29 10.71
N THR A 30 6.93 2.53 10.35
CA THR A 30 5.81 2.89 9.47
C THR A 30 6.22 2.98 7.99
N ASP A 31 7.52 3.03 7.68
CA ASP A 31 7.98 3.16 6.30
C ASP A 31 7.88 1.82 5.58
N ARG A 32 7.49 1.86 4.30
CA ARG A 32 7.50 0.67 3.46
C ARG A 32 8.93 0.20 3.23
N VAL A 33 9.09 -1.13 3.28
CA VAL A 33 10.35 -1.80 2.93
C VAL A 33 10.52 -1.88 1.41
N MET A 34 9.42 -1.96 0.65
CA MET A 34 9.42 -2.01 -0.82
C MET A 34 8.48 -0.98 -1.43
N ASP A 35 9.07 0.06 -2.01
CA ASP A 35 8.35 1.16 -2.65
C ASP A 35 7.77 0.78 -4.03
N SER A 36 8.27 -0.29 -4.65
CA SER A 36 7.84 -0.73 -5.98
C SER A 36 6.49 -1.44 -5.99
N VAL A 37 6.01 -1.89 -4.83
CA VAL A 37 4.72 -2.55 -4.71
C VAL A 37 3.65 -1.46 -4.58
N PRO A 38 2.62 -1.43 -5.44
CA PRO A 38 1.55 -0.47 -5.29
C PRO A 38 0.75 -0.70 -3.99
N TYR A 39 0.07 0.33 -3.52
CA TYR A 39 -0.93 0.17 -2.46
C TYR A 39 -2.26 -0.24 -3.09
N PRO A 40 -3.01 -1.16 -2.46
CA PRO A 40 -4.37 -1.43 -2.89
C PRO A 40 -5.23 -0.16 -2.71
N PRO A 41 -6.25 0.07 -3.56
CA PRO A 41 -7.23 1.11 -3.37
C PRO A 41 -7.95 0.96 -2.02
N VAL A 42 -7.97 2.04 -1.25
CA VAL A 42 -8.72 2.12 0.02
C VAL A 42 -10.21 2.33 -0.25
N HIS A 43 -10.55 2.92 -1.40
CA HIS A 43 -11.93 3.19 -1.80
C HIS A 43 -12.71 1.89 -2.03
N LEU A 44 -13.91 1.83 -1.47
CA LEU A 44 -14.85 0.75 -1.70
C LEU A 44 -15.80 1.17 -2.82
N LEU A 45 -15.83 0.41 -3.92
CA LEU A 45 -16.79 0.69 -4.97
C LEU A 45 -18.22 0.49 -4.46
N THR A 46 -19.03 1.52 -4.69
CA THR A 46 -20.44 1.58 -4.31
C THR A 46 -21.34 0.98 -5.40
N ILE A 47 -22.58 0.65 -5.03
CA ILE A 47 -23.61 0.24 -6.00
C ILE A 47 -23.77 1.29 -7.10
N LYS A 48 -23.77 2.58 -6.73
CA LYS A 48 -23.97 3.68 -7.67
C LYS A 48 -22.85 3.78 -8.70
N GLU A 49 -21.60 3.52 -8.31
CA GLU A 49 -20.48 3.54 -9.26
C GLU A 49 -20.50 2.34 -10.20
N ILE A 50 -20.85 1.16 -9.69
CA ILE A 50 -20.90 -0.07 -10.47
C ILE A 50 -22.05 -0.04 -11.48
N PHE A 51 -23.26 0.31 -11.05
CA PHE A 51 -24.45 0.22 -11.89
C PHE A 51 -24.83 1.55 -12.54
N GLY A 52 -24.50 2.69 -11.92
CA GLY A 52 -24.86 4.01 -12.43
C GLY A 52 -26.37 4.15 -12.63
N THR A 53 -26.76 4.51 -13.86
CA THR A 53 -28.17 4.54 -14.30
C THR A 53 -28.56 3.30 -15.11
N SER A 54 -27.66 2.31 -15.23
CA SER A 54 -27.87 1.08 -15.99
C SER A 54 -28.22 -0.08 -15.07
N ASP A 55 -29.01 -1.03 -15.58
CA ASP A 55 -29.24 -2.30 -14.89
C ASP A 55 -28.06 -3.28 -15.01
N LYS A 56 -27.09 -2.97 -15.88
CA LYS A 56 -25.88 -3.78 -16.08
C LYS A 56 -24.71 -3.19 -15.31
N PRO A 57 -23.87 -4.03 -14.67
CA PRO A 57 -22.67 -3.54 -14.00
C PRO A 57 -21.65 -3.03 -15.03
N ASN A 58 -20.94 -1.96 -14.67
CA ASN A 58 -19.82 -1.44 -15.43
C ASN A 58 -18.62 -2.38 -15.28
N LEU A 59 -18.48 -3.30 -16.24
CA LEU A 59 -17.44 -4.33 -16.22
C LEU A 59 -16.03 -3.74 -16.26
N SER A 60 -15.81 -2.68 -17.06
CA SER A 60 -14.49 -2.07 -17.19
C SER A 60 -14.01 -1.46 -15.87
N LEU A 61 -14.93 -0.78 -15.16
CA LEU A 61 -14.63 -0.22 -13.84
C LEU A 61 -14.33 -1.32 -12.82
N LEU A 62 -15.16 -2.36 -12.77
CA LEU A 62 -14.97 -3.49 -11.86
C LEU A 62 -13.63 -4.20 -12.10
N LEU A 63 -13.29 -4.50 -13.36
CA LEU A 63 -12.03 -5.15 -13.71
C LEU A 63 -10.83 -4.32 -13.26
N GLN A 64 -10.80 -3.03 -13.64
CA GLN A 64 -9.71 -2.12 -13.26
C GLN A 64 -9.53 -2.06 -11.74
N HIS A 65 -10.64 -2.01 -10.99
CA HIS A 65 -10.59 -1.91 -9.53
C HIS A 65 -10.13 -3.21 -8.87
N LEU A 66 -10.63 -4.36 -9.33
CA LEU A 66 -10.26 -5.66 -8.78
C LEU A 66 -8.84 -6.09 -9.14
N GLU A 67 -8.33 -5.72 -10.32
CA GLU A 67 -6.92 -5.92 -10.70
C GLU A 67 -5.96 -5.18 -9.76
N ALA A 68 -6.39 -4.02 -9.25
CA ALA A 68 -5.65 -3.26 -8.26
C ALA A 68 -5.88 -3.75 -6.81
N GLU A 69 -6.56 -4.88 -6.60
CA GLU A 69 -6.97 -5.39 -5.28
C GLU A 69 -7.96 -4.51 -4.52
N GLY A 70 -8.68 -3.64 -5.24
CA GLY A 70 -9.75 -2.81 -4.71
C GLY A 70 -10.94 -3.65 -4.26
N ARG A 71 -11.71 -3.12 -3.31
CA ARG A 71 -12.87 -3.82 -2.72
C ARG A 71 -14.18 -3.11 -3.05
N LEU A 72 -15.27 -3.83 -2.81
CA LEU A 72 -16.63 -3.32 -2.96
C LEU A 72 -17.22 -3.09 -1.57
N GLU A 73 -18.22 -2.22 -1.48
CA GLU A 73 -19.11 -2.22 -0.33
C GLU A 73 -19.87 -3.56 -0.24
N LEU A 74 -20.28 -3.93 0.98
CA LEU A 74 -20.99 -5.19 1.21
C LEU A 74 -22.26 -5.29 0.36
N ASP A 75 -23.07 -4.23 0.33
CA ASP A 75 -24.32 -4.20 -0.42
C ASP A 75 -24.09 -4.29 -1.93
N ALA A 76 -22.98 -3.73 -2.43
CA ALA A 76 -22.59 -3.85 -3.82
C ALA A 76 -22.23 -5.30 -4.18
N ALA A 77 -21.42 -5.96 -3.34
CA ALA A 77 -21.04 -7.36 -3.54
C ALA A 77 -22.28 -8.28 -3.48
N LEU A 78 -23.15 -8.09 -2.49
CA LEU A 78 -24.40 -8.84 -2.36
C LEU A 78 -25.31 -8.65 -3.58
N THR A 79 -25.44 -7.42 -4.06
CA THR A 79 -26.26 -7.11 -5.25
C THR A 79 -25.78 -7.87 -6.48
N ILE A 80 -24.46 -7.90 -6.73
CA ILE A 80 -23.88 -8.66 -7.85
C ILE A 80 -24.22 -10.15 -7.72
N MET A 81 -24.03 -10.73 -6.53
CA MET A 81 -24.30 -12.16 -6.31
C MET A 81 -25.77 -12.51 -6.51
N ILE A 82 -26.69 -11.70 -5.97
CA ILE A 82 -28.14 -11.93 -6.08
C ILE A 82 -28.59 -11.83 -7.54
N ARG A 83 -28.17 -10.77 -8.26
CA ARG A 83 -28.53 -10.59 -9.68
C ARG A 83 -27.98 -11.73 -10.54
N GLY A 84 -26.74 -12.17 -10.29
CA GLY A 84 -26.15 -13.31 -11.00
C GLY A 84 -26.94 -14.61 -10.78
N ARG A 85 -27.38 -14.85 -9.54
CA ARG A 85 -28.26 -15.98 -9.20
C ARG A 85 -29.58 -15.91 -9.97
N GLU A 86 -30.26 -14.77 -9.95
CA GLU A 86 -31.55 -14.59 -10.62
C GLU A 86 -31.47 -14.80 -12.14
N LEU A 87 -30.35 -14.42 -12.76
CA LEU A 87 -30.11 -14.65 -14.18
C LEU A 87 -29.92 -16.13 -14.54
N THR A 88 -29.36 -16.93 -13.62
CA THR A 88 -28.98 -18.34 -13.88
C THR A 88 -30.02 -19.34 -13.35
N ALA A 89 -30.95 -18.92 -12.48
CA ALA A 89 -31.97 -19.78 -11.88
C ALA A 89 -33.13 -20.16 -12.82
N ARG A 90 -32.97 -19.99 -14.14
CA ARG A 90 -33.96 -20.32 -15.17
C ARG A 90 -33.69 -21.68 -15.78
#